data_AF-A0A355T046-F1
#
_entry.id   AF-A0A355T046-F1
#
_cell.length_a   1.000
_cell.length_b   1.000
_cell.length_c   1.000
_cell.angle_alpha   90.00
_cell.angle_beta   90.00
_cell.angle_gamma   90.00
#
_symmetry.space_group_name_H-M   'P 1'
#
loop_
_entity.id
_entity.type
_entity.pdbx_description
1 polymer ?
#
loop_
_entity_poly.entity_id
_entity_poly.type
_entity_poly.pdbx_seq_one_letter_code
_entity_poly.pdbx_strand_id
1 'polypeptide(L)'
;AEVLAVEAGSDEDLKQAQNILRDWDLRTDYESRGAALGVLMGEPVVRARLGGKEPPAPLDSLQEAIAHLKEHFGRLDPMWGEVNRIIRGGVDMPIQGGPDILRAVYGRKADEDGRLGAEGGDTYIMFVEWDEDGAVTSESIHQFGSATIDETSSHFADQAPLFAEEKTTPVLLDWDAFEPTIAESYRPGGRAAR
;
A
#
# COMPACT_ATOMS: atom_id res chain seq x y z
N ALA A 1 -12.93 -11.54 -16.45
CA ALA A 1 -13.89 -12.16 -17.39
C ALA A 1 -13.28 -13.36 -18.11
N GLU A 2 -12.12 -13.21 -18.76
CA GLU A 2 -11.46 -14.29 -19.52
C GLU A 2 -11.18 -15.55 -18.68
N VAL A 3 -10.48 -15.43 -17.54
CA VAL A 3 -10.18 -16.59 -16.68
C VAL A 3 -11.41 -17.25 -16.06
N LEU A 4 -12.52 -16.52 -15.92
CA LEU A 4 -13.77 -17.06 -15.40
C LEU A 4 -14.53 -17.89 -16.44
N ALA A 5 -14.19 -17.74 -17.72
CA ALA A 5 -14.79 -18.49 -18.83
C ALA A 5 -14.02 -19.77 -19.18
N VAL A 6 -12.85 -20.00 -18.57
CA VAL A 6 -12.03 -21.21 -18.79
C VAL A 6 -12.69 -22.40 -18.09
N GLU A 7 -12.86 -23.51 -18.82
CA GLU A 7 -13.34 -24.78 -18.26
C GLU A 7 -12.28 -25.40 -17.35
N ALA A 8 -12.55 -25.44 -16.04
CA ALA A 8 -11.58 -25.93 -15.06
C ALA A 8 -11.43 -27.46 -15.04
N GLY A 9 -12.39 -28.22 -15.60
CA GLY A 9 -12.32 -29.68 -15.67
C GLY A 9 -12.14 -30.34 -14.30
N SER A 10 -11.02 -31.04 -14.08
CA SER A 10 -10.66 -31.68 -12.81
C SER A 10 -9.66 -30.87 -11.97
N ASP A 11 -9.30 -29.65 -12.39
CA ASP A 11 -8.41 -28.77 -11.64
C ASP A 11 -9.19 -28.09 -10.50
N GLU A 12 -9.02 -28.61 -9.28
CA GLU A 12 -9.70 -28.09 -8.09
C GLU A 12 -9.16 -26.72 -7.65
N ASP A 13 -7.88 -26.44 -7.88
CA ASP A 13 -7.29 -25.13 -7.55
C ASP A 13 -7.89 -24.05 -8.46
N LEU A 14 -8.02 -24.32 -9.76
CA LEU A 14 -8.63 -23.39 -10.71
C LEU A 14 -10.12 -23.16 -10.41
N LYS A 15 -10.87 -24.20 -10.03
CA LYS A 15 -12.28 -24.04 -9.58
C LYS A 15 -12.37 -23.14 -8.35
N GLN A 16 -11.52 -23.38 -7.35
CA GLN A 16 -11.51 -22.58 -6.13
C GLN A 16 -11.14 -21.12 -6.44
N ALA A 17 -10.09 -20.90 -7.24
CA ALA A 17 -9.67 -19.58 -7.67
C ALA A 17 -10.78 -18.82 -8.42
N GLN A 18 -11.47 -19.47 -9.35
CA GLN A 18 -12.60 -18.87 -10.07
C GLN A 18 -13.78 -18.56 -9.14
N ASN A 19 -14.04 -19.38 -8.11
CA ASN A 19 -15.06 -19.08 -7.11
C ASN A 19 -14.68 -17.82 -6.30
N ILE A 20 -13.44 -17.74 -5.81
CA ILE A 20 -12.93 -16.57 -5.08
C ILE A 20 -13.07 -15.31 -5.93
N LEU A 21 -12.64 -15.36 -7.19
CA LEU A 21 -12.71 -14.22 -8.11
C LEU A 21 -14.15 -13.83 -8.49
N ARG A 22 -15.10 -14.77 -8.46
CA ARG A 22 -16.53 -14.49 -8.68
C ARG A 22 -17.18 -13.80 -7.48
N ASP A 23 -16.78 -14.19 -6.28
CA ASP A 23 -17.35 -13.68 -5.04
C ASP A 23 -16.67 -12.38 -4.56
N TRP A 24 -15.52 -12.04 -5.14
CA TRP A 24 -14.80 -10.81 -4.83
C TRP A 24 -15.54 -9.56 -5.35
N ASP A 25 -15.77 -8.60 -4.47
CA ASP A 25 -16.40 -7.30 -4.75
C ASP A 25 -15.44 -6.27 -5.35
N LEU A 26 -14.24 -6.69 -5.74
CA LEU A 26 -13.16 -5.87 -6.28
C LEU A 26 -12.55 -4.86 -5.29
N ARG A 27 -12.88 -4.96 -3.99
CA ARG A 27 -12.30 -4.10 -2.95
C ARG A 27 -11.05 -4.72 -2.35
N THR A 28 -10.10 -3.86 -2.01
CA THR A 28 -8.81 -4.19 -1.40
C THR A 28 -8.74 -3.72 0.04
N ASP A 29 -9.82 -3.94 0.79
CA ASP A 29 -9.88 -3.70 2.23
C ASP A 29 -9.06 -4.79 2.97
N TYR A 30 -8.62 -4.55 4.21
CA TYR A 30 -7.72 -5.48 4.95
C TYR A 30 -8.28 -6.90 5.04
N GLU A 31 -9.59 -7.01 5.27
CA GLU A 31 -10.30 -8.26 5.51
C GLU A 31 -10.70 -8.96 4.21
N SER A 32 -10.45 -8.34 3.05
CA SER A 32 -10.82 -8.90 1.74
C SER A 32 -10.10 -10.22 1.49
N ARG A 33 -10.89 -11.28 1.35
CA ARG A 33 -10.39 -12.64 1.01
C ARG A 33 -10.20 -12.85 -0.49
N GLY A 34 -10.82 -12.01 -1.32
CA GLY A 34 -10.67 -12.06 -2.78
C GLY A 34 -9.49 -11.24 -3.30
N ALA A 35 -9.10 -10.19 -2.57
CA ALA A 35 -8.09 -9.24 -3.02
C ALA A 35 -6.71 -9.87 -3.21
N ALA A 36 -6.27 -10.79 -2.34
CA ALA A 36 -4.95 -11.40 -2.47
C ALA A 36 -4.77 -12.09 -3.83
N LEU A 37 -5.70 -12.98 -4.20
CA LEU A 37 -5.68 -13.67 -5.48
C LEU A 37 -5.88 -12.70 -6.65
N GLY A 38 -6.87 -11.81 -6.53
CA GLY A 38 -7.22 -10.87 -7.60
C GLY A 38 -6.10 -9.88 -7.93
N VAL A 39 -5.45 -9.32 -6.89
CA VAL A 39 -4.35 -8.36 -7.04
C VAL A 39 -3.08 -9.07 -7.52
N LEU A 40 -2.69 -10.21 -6.94
CA LEU A 40 -1.50 -10.95 -7.39
C LEU A 40 -1.62 -11.40 -8.86
N MET A 41 -2.82 -11.77 -9.29
CA MET A 41 -3.10 -12.07 -10.69
C MET A 41 -3.06 -10.82 -11.58
N GLY A 42 -3.62 -9.70 -11.12
CA GLY A 42 -3.77 -8.49 -11.93
C GLY A 42 -2.51 -7.62 -12.03
N GLU A 43 -1.67 -7.62 -10.99
CA GLU A 43 -0.53 -6.71 -10.85
C GLU A 43 0.51 -6.87 -11.97
N PRO A 44 0.90 -8.08 -12.41
CA PRO A 44 1.81 -8.26 -13.55
C PRO A 44 1.27 -7.62 -14.85
N VAL A 45 -0.06 -7.69 -15.06
CA VAL A 45 -0.73 -7.07 -16.21
C VAL A 45 -0.68 -5.55 -16.11
N VAL A 46 -0.95 -4.99 -14.92
CA VAL A 46 -0.86 -3.54 -14.66
C VAL A 46 0.57 -3.05 -14.89
N ARG A 47 1.58 -3.72 -14.32
CA ARG A 47 2.99 -3.36 -14.49
C ARG A 47 3.45 -3.42 -15.93
N ALA A 48 3.08 -4.46 -16.66
CA ALA A 48 3.44 -4.59 -18.08
C ALA A 48 2.88 -3.42 -18.89
N ARG A 49 1.61 -3.07 -18.68
CA ARG A 49 0.95 -1.95 -19.37
C ARG A 49 1.59 -0.60 -19.03
N LEU A 50 1.82 -0.32 -17.74
CA LEU A 50 2.51 0.91 -17.31
C LEU A 50 3.94 1.01 -17.88
N GLY A 51 4.61 -0.13 -18.07
CA GLY A 51 5.93 -0.20 -18.68
C GLY A 51 5.94 -0.24 -20.22
N GLY A 52 4.79 -0.15 -20.89
CA GLY A 52 4.69 -0.25 -22.36
C GLY A 52 5.08 -1.62 -22.91
N LYS A 53 4.92 -2.68 -22.12
CA LYS A 53 5.22 -4.08 -22.47
C LYS A 53 3.94 -4.86 -22.73
N GLU A 54 4.07 -5.94 -23.50
CA GLU A 54 2.98 -6.90 -23.67
C GLU A 54 2.64 -7.54 -22.31
N PRO A 55 1.38 -7.53 -21.87
CA PRO A 55 0.98 -8.18 -20.64
C PRO A 55 1.07 -9.71 -20.74
N PRO A 56 1.35 -10.41 -19.63
CA PRO A 56 1.25 -11.87 -19.60
C PRO A 56 -0.18 -12.34 -19.88
N ALA A 57 -0.33 -13.58 -20.32
CA ALA A 57 -1.65 -14.17 -20.49
C ALA A 57 -2.35 -14.25 -19.12
N PRO A 58 -3.65 -13.87 -19.01
CA PRO A 58 -4.33 -13.85 -17.72
C PRO A 58 -4.32 -15.20 -16.98
N LEU A 59 -4.41 -16.32 -17.70
CA LEU A 59 -4.39 -17.65 -17.09
C LEU A 59 -3.01 -17.97 -16.47
N ASP A 60 -1.92 -17.56 -17.12
CA ASP A 60 -0.56 -17.76 -16.60
C ASP A 60 -0.38 -16.97 -15.30
N SER A 61 -0.79 -15.70 -15.27
CA SER A 61 -0.75 -14.89 -14.04
C SER A 61 -1.63 -15.44 -12.93
N LEU A 62 -2.77 -16.05 -13.24
CA LEU A 62 -3.61 -16.71 -12.25
C LEU A 62 -2.91 -17.95 -11.66
N GLN A 63 -2.27 -18.76 -12.50
CA GLN A 63 -1.54 -19.94 -12.05
C GLN A 63 -0.34 -19.56 -11.16
N GLU A 64 0.39 -18.49 -11.52
CA GLU A 64 1.46 -17.94 -10.69
C GLU A 64 0.94 -17.45 -9.33
N ALA A 65 -0.19 -16.74 -9.31
CA ALA A 65 -0.81 -16.28 -8.07
C ALA A 65 -1.28 -17.46 -7.19
N ILE A 66 -1.88 -18.50 -7.78
CA ILE A 66 -2.27 -19.73 -7.08
C ILE A 66 -1.06 -20.41 -6.45
N ALA A 67 0.02 -20.58 -7.22
CA ALA A 67 1.25 -21.22 -6.75
C ALA A 67 1.87 -20.44 -5.59
N HIS A 68 2.02 -19.12 -5.75
CA HIS A 68 2.55 -18.22 -4.72
C HIS A 68 1.74 -18.30 -3.43
N LEU A 69 0.42 -18.20 -3.52
CA LEU A 69 -0.46 -18.22 -2.35
C LEU A 69 -0.44 -19.57 -1.62
N LYS A 70 -0.39 -20.69 -2.36
CA LYS A 70 -0.27 -22.02 -1.75
C LYS A 70 1.08 -22.24 -1.10
N GLU A 71 2.16 -21.82 -1.73
CA GLU A 71 3.52 -21.96 -1.20
C GLU A 71 3.70 -21.20 0.11
N HIS A 72 3.24 -19.95 0.15
CA HIS A 72 3.55 -19.03 1.25
C HIS A 72 2.45 -18.95 2.33
N PHE A 73 1.18 -19.16 1.96
CA PHE A 73 0.04 -19.02 2.88
C PHE A 73 -0.77 -20.31 3.06
N GLY A 74 -0.49 -21.36 2.28
CA GLY A 74 -1.19 -22.64 2.35
C GLY A 74 -2.65 -22.61 1.90
N ARG A 75 -3.12 -21.49 1.33
CA ARG A 75 -4.51 -21.25 0.90
C ARG A 75 -4.56 -20.19 -0.21
N LEU A 76 -5.66 -20.10 -0.95
CA LEU A 76 -5.85 -19.13 -2.04
C LEU A 76 -6.51 -17.81 -1.61
N ASP A 77 -7.02 -17.74 -0.39
CA ASP A 77 -7.84 -16.64 0.12
C ASP A 77 -7.36 -16.10 1.49
N PRO A 78 -6.04 -15.86 1.71
CA PRO A 78 -5.63 -15.12 2.90
C PRO A 78 -6.28 -13.72 2.87
N MET A 79 -6.45 -13.12 4.04
CA MET A 79 -6.90 -11.73 4.13
C MET A 79 -5.86 -10.82 3.47
N TRP A 80 -6.31 -9.77 2.79
CA TRP A 80 -5.41 -8.86 2.10
C TRP A 80 -4.35 -8.25 3.02
N GLY A 81 -4.70 -7.90 4.26
CA GLY A 81 -3.77 -7.38 5.24
C GLY A 81 -2.69 -8.39 5.70
N GLU A 82 -2.89 -9.69 5.49
CA GLU A 82 -1.85 -10.71 5.70
C GLU A 82 -0.79 -10.66 4.59
N VAL A 83 -1.19 -10.27 3.37
CA VAL A 83 -0.33 -10.25 2.17
C VAL A 83 0.27 -8.86 1.93
N ASN A 84 -0.52 -7.80 1.99
CA ASN A 84 -0.12 -6.43 1.66
C ASN A 84 0.26 -5.65 2.92
N ARG A 85 1.54 -5.30 3.00
CA ARG A 85 2.16 -4.71 4.19
C ARG A 85 2.79 -3.38 3.84
N ILE A 86 2.76 -2.44 4.77
CA ILE A 86 3.68 -1.31 4.77
C ILE A 86 4.82 -1.61 5.73
N ILE A 87 6.03 -1.68 5.18
CA ILE A 87 7.24 -2.06 5.93
C ILE A 87 8.25 -0.92 5.80
N ARG A 88 8.60 -0.30 6.92
CA ARG A 88 9.53 0.81 6.95
C ARG A 88 10.22 0.95 8.31
N GLY A 89 11.55 0.90 8.33
CA GLY A 89 12.30 0.89 9.59
C GLY A 89 11.87 -0.30 10.45
N GLY A 90 11.46 -0.05 11.69
CA GLY A 90 10.89 -1.07 12.58
C GLY A 90 9.38 -1.29 12.43
N VAL A 91 8.71 -0.62 11.49
CA VAL A 91 7.26 -0.74 11.27
C VAL A 91 6.98 -1.85 10.27
N ASP A 92 6.08 -2.77 10.64
CA ASP A 92 5.46 -3.76 9.76
C ASP A 92 3.96 -3.83 10.11
N MET A 93 3.12 -3.26 9.24
CA MET A 93 1.68 -3.14 9.45
C MET A 93 0.89 -3.55 8.20
N PRO A 94 -0.34 -4.08 8.35
CA PRO A 94 -1.21 -4.31 7.20
C PRO A 94 -1.55 -2.97 6.53
N ILE A 95 -1.73 -2.97 5.21
CA ILE A 95 -2.18 -1.79 4.46
C ILE A 95 -3.27 -2.14 3.44
N GLN A 96 -4.34 -1.34 3.37
CA GLN A 96 -5.37 -1.45 2.33
C GLN A 96 -4.88 -0.81 1.03
N GLY A 97 -5.68 -0.95 -0.02
CA GLY A 97 -5.36 -0.39 -1.33
C GLY A 97 -4.67 -1.41 -2.23
N GLY A 98 -4.25 -0.95 -3.40
CA GLY A 98 -3.73 -1.84 -4.43
C GLY A 98 -3.19 -1.06 -5.64
N PRO A 99 -2.67 -1.77 -6.65
CA PRO A 99 -2.11 -1.11 -7.82
C PRO A 99 -3.22 -0.43 -8.64
N ASP A 100 -2.94 0.79 -9.09
CA ASP A 100 -3.78 1.56 -10.03
C ASP A 100 -5.24 1.80 -9.58
N ILE A 101 -5.45 2.04 -8.29
CA ILE A 101 -6.73 2.44 -7.69
C ILE A 101 -6.57 3.69 -6.82
N LEU A 102 -7.68 4.23 -6.27
CA LEU A 102 -7.69 5.51 -5.54
C LEU A 102 -6.71 5.56 -4.36
N ARG A 103 -6.64 4.49 -3.56
CA ARG A 103 -5.58 4.28 -2.58
C ARG A 103 -4.50 3.43 -3.24
N ALA A 104 -3.56 4.09 -3.91
CA ALA A 104 -2.58 3.39 -4.73
C ALA A 104 -1.50 2.78 -3.85
N VAL A 105 -1.38 1.45 -3.87
CA VAL A 105 -0.31 0.71 -3.19
C VAL A 105 0.25 -0.33 -4.15
N TYR A 106 1.46 -0.07 -4.61
CA TYR A 106 2.22 -1.01 -5.43
C TYR A 106 3.16 -1.80 -4.53
N GLY A 107 2.79 -3.04 -4.25
CA GLY A 107 3.60 -3.97 -3.49
C GLY A 107 4.75 -4.54 -4.31
N ARG A 108 5.91 -4.77 -3.68
CA ARG A 108 6.96 -5.68 -4.18
C ARG A 108 7.16 -6.78 -3.16
N LYS A 109 7.63 -7.96 -3.56
CA LYS A 109 8.05 -9.01 -2.63
C LYS A 109 8.95 -8.40 -1.54
N ALA A 110 8.48 -8.42 -0.29
CA ALA A 110 9.17 -7.82 0.84
C ALA A 110 10.29 -8.71 1.35
N ASP A 111 10.06 -10.02 1.36
CA ASP A 111 10.90 -11.05 1.93
C ASP A 111 10.65 -12.40 1.21
N GLU A 112 11.18 -13.48 1.79
CA GLU A 112 10.99 -14.85 1.31
C GLU A 112 9.66 -15.47 1.77
N ASP A 113 8.86 -14.78 2.61
CA ASP A 113 7.63 -15.33 3.19
C ASP A 113 6.38 -15.04 2.33
N GLY A 114 6.56 -14.40 1.18
CA GLY A 114 5.52 -14.19 0.18
C GLY A 114 4.67 -12.95 0.39
N ARG A 115 4.92 -12.16 1.45
CA ARG A 115 4.28 -10.86 1.65
C ARG A 115 4.79 -9.81 0.66
N LEU A 116 3.93 -8.84 0.39
CA LEU A 116 4.23 -7.65 -0.39
C LEU A 116 4.49 -6.48 0.56
N GLY A 117 5.60 -5.78 0.33
CA GLY A 117 5.91 -4.50 0.97
C GLY A 117 5.55 -3.36 0.03
N ALA A 118 4.81 -2.37 0.53
CA ALA A 118 4.45 -1.17 -0.19
C ALA A 118 5.71 -0.41 -0.64
N GLU A 119 5.93 -0.37 -1.96
CA GLU A 119 7.11 0.26 -2.57
C GLU A 119 6.75 1.59 -3.25
N GLY A 120 5.56 1.68 -3.84
CA GLY A 120 5.12 2.87 -4.55
C GLY A 120 3.61 3.07 -4.49
N GLY A 121 3.14 4.15 -5.12
CA GLY A 121 1.74 4.56 -5.12
C GLY A 121 1.56 5.90 -4.42
N ASP A 122 0.61 5.96 -3.49
CA ASP A 122 0.35 7.13 -2.65
C ASP A 122 1.64 7.59 -1.97
N THR A 123 1.84 8.90 -1.86
CA THR A 123 3.02 9.50 -1.21
C THR A 123 2.62 10.60 -0.24
N TYR A 124 3.01 11.84 -0.54
CA TYR A 124 2.57 12.99 0.20
C TYR A 124 1.11 13.30 -0.14
N ILE A 125 0.23 13.17 0.84
CA ILE A 125 -1.17 13.56 0.73
C ILE A 125 -1.39 14.76 1.63
N MET A 126 -2.07 15.77 1.10
CA MET A 126 -2.45 16.98 1.84
C MET A 126 -3.88 17.35 1.49
N PHE A 127 -4.67 17.61 2.52
CA PHE A 127 -6.00 18.20 2.40
C PHE A 127 -5.92 19.65 2.87
N VAL A 128 -6.55 20.54 2.12
CA VAL A 128 -6.60 21.98 2.43
C VAL A 128 -8.02 22.47 2.21
N GLU A 129 -8.56 23.15 3.19
CA GLU A 129 -9.88 23.77 3.16
C GLU A 129 -9.75 25.25 3.49
N TRP A 130 -10.60 26.05 2.83
CA TRP A 130 -10.82 27.46 3.14
C TRP A 130 -12.27 27.61 3.61
N ASP A 131 -12.47 28.25 4.75
CA ASP A 131 -13.82 28.62 5.19
C ASP A 131 -14.32 29.89 4.47
N GLU A 132 -15.56 30.30 4.78
CA GLU A 132 -16.21 31.47 4.16
C GLU A 132 -15.47 32.80 4.45
N ASP A 133 -14.72 32.86 5.57
CA ASP A 133 -13.93 34.01 5.98
C ASP A 133 -12.49 33.98 5.42
N GLY A 134 -12.13 32.89 4.74
CA GLY A 134 -10.82 32.66 4.12
C GLY A 134 -9.76 32.08 5.06
N ALA A 135 -10.14 31.61 6.26
CA ALA A 135 -9.23 30.91 7.15
C ALA A 135 -8.89 29.53 6.58
N VAL A 136 -7.63 29.11 6.76
CA VAL A 136 -7.09 27.87 6.18
C VAL A 136 -6.99 26.79 7.25
N THR A 137 -7.59 25.63 7.00
CA THR A 137 -7.30 24.40 7.72
C THR A 137 -6.57 23.44 6.78
N SER A 138 -5.54 22.78 7.30
CA SER A 138 -4.78 21.83 6.49
C SER A 138 -4.21 20.68 7.32
N GLU A 139 -4.18 19.52 6.70
CA GLU A 139 -3.67 18.29 7.27
C GLU A 139 -2.90 17.51 6.19
N SER A 140 -1.89 16.75 6.61
CA SER A 140 -1.07 16.00 5.68
C SER A 140 -0.55 14.70 6.28
N ILE A 141 -0.11 13.81 5.41
CA ILE A 141 0.56 12.57 5.78
C ILE A 141 1.65 12.24 4.77
N HIS A 142 2.77 11.73 5.25
CA HIS A 142 3.86 11.22 4.42
C HIS A 142 4.33 9.87 4.98
N GLN A 143 4.01 8.78 4.29
CA GLN A 143 4.33 7.43 4.76
C GLN A 143 5.83 7.17 4.94
N PHE A 144 6.69 7.99 4.31
CA PHE A 144 8.14 7.90 4.47
C PHE A 144 8.72 8.81 5.56
N GLY A 145 7.89 9.41 6.41
CA GLY A 145 8.33 10.35 7.44
C GLY A 145 8.95 11.64 6.86
N SER A 146 9.45 12.52 7.72
CA SER A 146 10.07 13.79 7.30
C SER A 146 11.59 13.69 7.11
N ALA A 147 12.23 12.64 7.64
CA ALA A 147 13.65 12.35 7.44
C ALA A 147 13.83 11.16 6.48
N THR A 148 13.33 11.31 5.26
CA THR A 148 13.07 10.19 4.33
C THR A 148 14.28 9.32 3.99
N ILE A 149 15.49 9.90 4.04
CA ILE A 149 16.77 9.25 3.69
C ILE A 149 17.65 8.90 4.92
N ASP A 150 17.29 9.36 6.12
CA ASP A 150 18.08 9.15 7.34
C ASP A 150 17.39 8.10 8.23
N GLU A 151 17.78 6.85 8.07
CA GLU A 151 17.23 5.71 8.83
C GLU A 151 17.47 5.81 10.34
N THR A 152 18.44 6.64 10.77
CA THR A 152 18.75 6.83 12.20
C THR A 152 17.85 7.86 12.87
N SER A 153 17.13 8.65 12.08
CA SER A 153 16.20 9.66 12.58
C SER A 153 14.93 9.02 13.15
N SER A 154 14.45 9.55 14.28
CA SER A 154 13.11 9.22 14.80
C SER A 154 12.00 9.55 13.80
N HIS A 155 12.26 10.44 12.85
CA HIS A 155 11.30 10.87 11.82
C HIS A 155 11.44 10.11 10.49
N PHE A 156 12.14 8.98 10.50
CA PHE A 156 12.26 8.12 9.31
C PHE A 156 10.94 7.38 9.03
N ALA A 157 10.33 6.74 10.03
CA ALA A 157 9.17 5.86 9.87
C ALA A 157 7.99 6.20 10.79
N ASP A 158 8.05 7.30 11.52
CA ASP A 158 7.06 7.69 12.55
C ASP A 158 5.66 7.98 12.02
N GLN A 159 5.53 8.30 10.73
CA GLN A 159 4.24 8.53 10.08
C GLN A 159 3.65 7.30 9.39
N ALA A 160 4.43 6.22 9.20
CA ALA A 160 3.94 5.02 8.52
C ALA A 160 2.73 4.36 9.21
N PRO A 161 2.65 4.28 10.56
CA PRO A 161 1.46 3.76 11.24
C PRO A 161 0.20 4.60 11.00
N LEU A 162 0.31 5.93 11.09
CA LEU A 162 -0.81 6.83 10.83
C LEU A 162 -1.29 6.71 9.39
N PHE A 163 -0.36 6.66 8.44
CA PHE A 163 -0.67 6.45 7.03
C PHE A 163 -1.38 5.11 6.78
N ALA A 164 -0.93 4.03 7.43
CA ALA A 164 -1.59 2.73 7.34
C ALA A 164 -3.04 2.83 7.80
N GLU A 165 -3.28 3.49 8.94
CA GLU A 165 -4.60 3.71 9.56
C GLU A 165 -5.46 4.81 8.89
N GLU A 166 -5.03 5.37 7.76
CA GLU A 166 -5.73 6.45 7.04
C GLU A 166 -5.93 7.71 7.89
N LYS A 167 -4.94 8.02 8.74
CA LYS A 167 -4.90 9.21 9.58
C LYS A 167 -3.87 10.21 9.07
N THR A 168 -4.17 11.47 9.32
CA THR A 168 -3.40 12.65 8.95
C THR A 168 -2.82 13.33 10.20
N THR A 169 -1.89 14.24 9.97
CA THR A 169 -1.35 15.16 10.98
C THR A 169 -1.67 16.60 10.60
N PRO A 170 -1.93 17.49 11.57
CA PRO A 170 -2.22 18.89 11.26
C PRO A 170 -0.99 19.57 10.65
N VAL A 171 -1.21 20.41 9.64
CA VAL A 171 -0.19 21.31 9.10
C VAL A 171 -0.43 22.69 9.70
N LEU A 172 0.40 23.04 10.70
CA LEU A 172 0.25 24.25 11.50
C LEU A 172 0.83 25.45 10.75
N LEU A 173 -0.04 26.34 10.27
CA LEU A 173 0.33 27.59 9.58
C LEU A 173 0.36 28.80 10.51
N ASP A 174 -0.40 28.74 11.61
CA ASP A 174 -0.45 29.78 12.64
C ASP A 174 0.68 29.62 13.66
N TRP A 175 1.28 30.74 14.06
CA TRP A 175 2.42 30.73 14.97
C TRP A 175 2.04 30.27 16.38
N ASP A 176 0.90 30.73 16.92
CA ASP A 176 0.48 30.41 18.28
C ASP A 176 0.14 28.91 18.41
N ALA A 177 -0.36 28.31 17.34
CA ALA A 177 -0.55 26.86 17.24
C ALA A 177 0.79 26.09 17.05
N PHE A 178 1.72 26.61 16.26
CA PHE A 178 3.00 25.97 15.95
C PHE A 178 4.03 26.02 17.08
N GLU A 179 4.21 27.18 17.72
CA GLU A 179 5.21 27.44 18.77
C GLU A 179 5.25 26.36 19.87
N PRO A 180 4.13 25.89 20.44
CA PRO A 180 4.16 24.86 21.49
C PRO A 180 4.61 23.48 21.00
N THR A 181 4.71 23.24 19.69
CA THR A 181 5.10 21.95 19.09
C THR A 181 6.60 21.88 18.74
N ILE A 182 7.36 22.96 18.93
CA ILE A 182 8.77 23.04 18.55
C ILE A 182 9.60 22.06 19.38
N ALA A 183 10.17 21.06 18.72
CA ALA A 183 11.10 20.10 19.34
C ALA A 183 12.57 20.52 19.25
N GLU A 184 12.96 21.21 18.17
CA GLU A 184 14.32 21.72 17.95
C GLU A 184 14.24 23.07 17.24
N SER A 185 15.09 24.02 17.65
CA SER A 185 15.29 25.30 16.97
C SER A 185 16.78 25.44 16.65
N TYR A 186 17.09 25.80 15.40
CA TYR A 186 18.46 25.95 14.94
C TYR A 186 18.63 27.19 14.06
N ARG A 187 19.87 27.67 13.96
CA ARG A 187 20.26 28.69 12.98
C ARG A 187 21.10 28.01 11.88
N PRO A 188 20.87 28.32 10.60
CA PRO A 188 21.73 27.84 9.52
C PRO A 188 23.21 28.10 9.84
N GLY A 189 24.06 27.07 9.74
CA GLY A 189 25.49 27.13 10.10
C GLY A 189 25.81 27.07 11.60
N GLY A 190 24.81 27.12 12.49
CA GLY A 190 24.97 27.01 13.94
C GLY A 190 24.79 25.60 14.51
N ARG A 191 24.45 24.62 13.66
CA ARG A 191 24.30 23.22 14.06
C ARG A 191 25.68 22.59 14.15
N ALA A 192 26.05 22.01 15.30
CA ALA A 192 27.17 21.09 15.34
C ALA A 192 26.87 19.93 14.37
N ALA A 193 27.88 19.46 13.62
CA ALA A 193 27.69 18.33 12.71
C ALA A 193 27.09 17.14 13.49
N ARG A 194 25.99 16.58 12.97
CA ARG A 194 25.40 15.33 13.46
C ARG A 194 26.23 14.15 12.98
#